data_AF-A0AAQ4DTJ6-F1
#
_entry.id   AF-A0AAQ4DTJ6-F1
#
_cell.length_a   1.000
_cell.length_b   1.000
_cell.length_c   1.000
_cell.angle_alpha   90.00
_cell.angle_beta   90.00
_cell.angle_gamma   90.00
#
_symmetry.space_group_name_H-M   'P 1'
#
loop_
_entity.id
_entity.type
_entity.pdbx_description
1 polymer ?
#
loop_
_entity_poly.entity_id
_entity_poly.type
_entity_poly.pdbx_seq_one_letter_code
_entity_poly.pdbx_strand_id
1 'polypeptide(L)'
;MEKLRAGETPRWRNSTLEKLCVGETPRWRNSALEKLRAEETPCWRNSVLEKLLAAETPRSLNSALEKLRARRTLRWRNSALEKLSAGETPRWRNSALEKPRVGEIPRGRNSVMEKHRAGETPCWRNSELEQLRVGQTPCWRNSALKKLRVRETPRWRNSVLQNLRAGETPRWRKSALEQLCVGATPRWRNPASEKFRVGEIPRWRNSVMEKLRAGETPRWRNFALEKLGVGETRRWRNSALEKHHAEETPRWRNSALEKLRAGETPRWRNSALEKLRAGETPHWRNPALEKFRVGEIP
;
A
#
# COMPACT_ATOMS: atom_id res chain seq x y z
N MET A 1 22.44 4.14 44.20
CA MET A 1 22.19 4.80 42.90
C MET A 1 23.49 4.84 42.11
N GLU A 2 23.76 3.83 41.31
CA GLU A 2 25.02 3.74 40.56
C GLU A 2 24.87 4.50 39.23
N LYS A 3 25.22 5.79 39.24
CA LYS A 3 25.38 6.59 38.01
C LYS A 3 26.79 6.35 37.49
N LEU A 4 26.95 5.35 36.64
CA LEU A 4 28.24 5.03 36.04
C LEU A 4 28.51 5.95 34.85
N ARG A 5 29.55 6.79 34.97
CA ARG A 5 30.20 7.47 33.84
C ARG A 5 31.44 6.67 33.49
N ALA A 6 31.43 5.99 32.36
CA ALA A 6 32.59 5.25 31.86
C ALA A 6 33.28 6.05 30.76
N GLY A 7 34.61 6.19 30.88
CA GLY A 7 35.46 6.95 29.96
C GLY A 7 36.05 6.13 28.81
N GLU A 8 35.79 4.82 28.74
CA GLU A 8 36.22 3.95 27.63
C GLU A 8 35.17 2.86 27.34
N THR A 9 34.93 2.56 26.06
CA THR A 9 33.93 1.63 25.49
C THR A 9 33.37 0.56 26.47
N PRO A 10 32.37 0.90 27.30
CA PRO A 10 32.01 0.07 28.43
C PRO A 10 31.28 -1.19 27.96
N ARG A 11 31.69 -2.34 28.49
CA ARG A 11 31.12 -3.66 28.17
C ARG A 11 30.45 -4.28 29.38
N TRP A 12 29.15 -4.54 29.25
CA TRP A 12 28.34 -5.16 30.31
C TRP A 12 27.85 -6.54 29.88
N ARG A 13 27.86 -7.49 30.82
CA ARG A 13 27.37 -8.86 30.61
C ARG A 13 26.64 -9.33 31.85
N ASN A 14 25.46 -9.90 31.66
CA ASN A 14 24.65 -10.44 32.76
C ASN A 14 24.42 -9.38 33.87
N SER A 15 24.08 -8.16 33.46
CA SER A 15 24.00 -7.00 34.36
C SER A 15 22.60 -6.40 34.38
N THR A 16 22.22 -5.90 35.55
CA THR A 16 21.01 -5.11 35.77
C THR A 16 21.43 -3.69 36.15
N LEU A 17 21.03 -2.74 35.32
CA LEU A 17 21.40 -1.33 35.50
C LEU A 17 20.14 -0.49 35.49
N GLU A 18 20.08 0.51 36.37
CA GLU A 18 18.93 1.41 36.42
C GLU A 18 19.12 2.55 35.40
N LYS A 19 20.24 3.27 35.48
CA LYS A 19 20.50 4.45 34.65
C LYS A 19 21.94 4.44 34.14
N LEU A 20 22.09 4.51 32.82
CA LEU A 20 23.40 4.58 32.17
C LEU A 20 23.47 5.81 31.25
N CYS A 21 24.53 6.60 31.38
CA CYS A 21 24.85 7.73 30.50
C CYS A 21 26.27 7.53 29.98
N VAL A 22 26.43 7.35 28.68
CA VAL A 22 27.74 7.10 28.05
C VAL A 22 27.89 8.01 26.85
N GLY A 23 29.05 8.67 26.75
CA GLY A 23 29.43 9.40 25.53
C GLY A 23 29.79 8.43 24.42
N GLU A 24 30.61 7.42 24.75
CA GLU A 24 31.15 6.44 23.80
C GLU A 24 30.24 5.24 23.50
N THR A 25 30.60 4.40 22.51
CA THR A 25 29.91 3.16 22.11
C THR A 25 29.77 2.09 23.22
N PRO A 26 28.64 2.02 23.96
CA PRO A 26 28.44 0.97 24.94
C PRO A 26 28.03 -0.34 24.27
N ARG A 27 28.53 -1.46 24.80
CA ARG A 27 28.10 -2.80 24.39
C ARG A 27 27.55 -3.59 25.55
N TRP A 28 26.36 -4.16 25.41
CA TRP A 28 25.82 -5.05 26.44
C TRP A 28 25.18 -6.32 25.88
N ARG A 29 25.23 -7.37 26.70
CA ARG A 29 24.70 -8.69 26.37
C ARG A 29 24.02 -9.27 27.60
N ASN A 30 22.83 -9.86 27.40
CA ASN A 30 22.06 -10.50 28.47
C ASN A 30 21.87 -9.52 29.64
N SER A 31 21.36 -8.32 29.36
CA SER A 31 21.26 -7.27 30.37
C SER A 31 19.89 -6.62 30.35
N ALA A 32 19.47 -6.12 31.51
CA ALA A 32 18.28 -5.30 31.65
C ALA A 32 18.69 -3.90 32.07
N LEU A 33 18.16 -2.90 31.36
CA LEU A 33 18.46 -1.50 31.61
C LEU A 33 17.17 -0.69 31.60
N GLU A 34 16.95 0.17 32.59
CA GLU A 34 15.74 1.01 32.58
C GLU A 34 15.95 2.20 31.63
N LYS A 35 17.02 2.97 31.82
CA LYS A 35 17.26 4.21 31.05
C LYS A 35 18.68 4.27 30.50
N LEU A 36 18.77 4.46 29.18
CA LEU A 36 20.03 4.71 28.48
C LEU A 36 20.00 6.04 27.73
N ARG A 37 21.03 6.84 27.95
CA ARG A 37 21.43 7.93 27.06
C ARG A 37 22.81 7.62 26.49
N ALA A 38 22.87 7.46 25.18
CA ALA A 38 24.10 7.23 24.44
C ALA A 38 24.26 8.30 23.36
N GLU A 39 25.43 8.92 23.29
CA GLU A 39 25.72 9.89 22.23
C GLU A 39 26.16 9.16 20.96
N GLU A 40 27.02 8.15 21.09
CA GLU A 40 27.49 7.32 19.97
C GLU A 40 26.59 6.09 19.68
N THR A 41 27.17 5.01 19.12
CA THR A 41 26.47 3.82 18.60
C THR A 41 26.32 2.68 19.63
N PRO A 42 25.23 2.60 20.41
CA PRO A 42 25.00 1.49 21.30
C PRO A 42 24.68 0.20 20.56
N CYS A 43 25.30 -0.88 21.03
CA CYS A 43 25.08 -2.23 20.52
C CYS A 43 24.62 -3.16 21.64
N TRP A 44 23.47 -3.81 21.43
CA TRP A 44 22.94 -4.76 22.42
C TRP A 44 22.39 -6.04 21.84
N ARG A 45 22.49 -7.09 22.65
CA ARG A 45 22.08 -8.43 22.29
C ARG A 45 21.38 -9.11 23.46
N ASN A 46 20.25 -9.76 23.20
CA ASN A 46 19.50 -10.49 24.24
C ASN A 46 19.24 -9.58 25.44
N SER A 47 18.65 -8.41 25.22
CA SER A 47 18.54 -7.41 26.28
C SER A 47 17.20 -6.70 26.25
N VAL A 48 16.79 -6.24 27.43
CA VAL A 48 15.56 -5.50 27.64
C VAL A 48 15.91 -4.10 28.07
N LEU A 49 15.30 -3.11 27.41
CA LEU A 49 15.51 -1.71 27.71
C LEU A 49 14.18 -0.99 27.79
N GLU A 50 13.94 -0.15 28.79
CA GLU A 50 12.69 0.60 28.84
C GLU A 50 12.79 1.85 27.96
N LYS A 51 13.85 2.66 28.14
CA LYS A 51 14.03 3.93 27.43
C LYS A 51 15.43 4.08 26.84
N LEU A 52 15.49 4.37 25.55
CA LEU A 52 16.71 4.70 24.83
C LEU A 52 16.62 6.07 24.15
N LEU A 53 17.59 6.92 24.46
CA LEU A 53 17.92 8.10 23.69
C LEU A 53 19.30 7.90 23.06
N ALA A 54 19.33 7.79 21.73
CA ALA A 54 20.57 7.64 20.97
C ALA A 54 20.68 8.76 19.93
N ALA A 55 21.80 9.47 19.90
CA ALA A 55 22.04 10.44 18.83
C ALA A 55 22.47 9.74 17.54
N GLU A 56 23.30 8.69 17.65
CA GLU A 56 23.79 7.92 16.51
C GLU A 56 23.14 6.54 16.36
N THR A 57 23.84 5.60 15.73
CA THR A 57 23.24 4.41 15.12
C THR A 57 23.06 3.25 16.10
N PRO A 58 21.85 3.00 16.63
CA PRO A 58 21.66 1.93 17.60
C PRO A 58 21.56 0.60 16.85
N ARG A 59 22.15 -0.45 17.44
CA ARG A 59 22.05 -1.82 16.91
C ARG A 59 21.51 -2.76 17.97
N SER A 60 20.39 -3.41 17.69
CA SER A 60 19.87 -4.49 18.52
C SER A 60 19.84 -5.83 17.80
N LEU A 61 19.96 -6.89 18.59
CA LEU A 61 19.64 -8.24 18.17
C LEU A 61 18.92 -8.96 19.30
N ASN A 62 17.81 -9.64 19.01
CA ASN A 62 17.06 -10.43 20.00
C ASN A 62 16.72 -9.59 21.24
N SER A 63 16.04 -8.45 21.06
CA SER A 63 15.88 -7.48 22.15
C SER A 63 14.48 -6.89 22.20
N ALA A 64 14.07 -6.46 23.40
CA ALA A 64 12.82 -5.76 23.63
C ALA A 64 13.10 -4.33 24.09
N LEU A 65 12.34 -3.37 23.57
CA LEU A 65 12.45 -1.97 23.95
C LEU A 65 11.07 -1.32 24.04
N GLU A 66 10.79 -0.57 25.11
CA GLU A 66 9.50 0.15 25.19
C GLU A 66 9.55 1.44 24.35
N LYS A 67 10.56 2.29 24.58
CA LYS A 67 10.66 3.63 23.97
C LYS A 67 12.02 3.92 23.39
N LEU A 68 12.05 4.29 22.11
CA LEU A 68 13.27 4.68 21.40
C LEU A 68 13.13 6.02 20.70
N ARG A 69 14.10 6.91 20.93
CA ARG A 69 14.36 8.06 20.07
C ARG A 69 15.76 7.97 19.51
N ALA A 70 15.86 7.90 18.18
CA ALA A 70 17.11 7.87 17.44
C ALA A 70 17.09 8.95 16.35
N ARG A 71 18.18 9.72 16.19
CA ARG A 71 18.21 10.79 15.18
C ARG A 71 18.58 10.27 13.78
N ARG A 72 19.62 9.45 13.66
CA ARG A 72 20.18 9.03 12.36
C ARG A 72 19.62 7.69 11.88
N THR A 73 20.41 6.61 12.01
CA THR A 73 20.08 5.31 11.43
C THR A 73 19.90 4.25 12.50
N LEU A 74 19.08 3.24 12.23
CA LEU A 74 18.84 2.17 13.19
C LEU A 74 18.89 0.82 12.51
N ARG A 75 19.49 -0.16 13.19
CA ARG A 75 19.45 -1.56 12.74
C ARG A 75 18.91 -2.45 13.83
N TRP A 76 17.76 -3.05 13.53
CA TRP A 76 17.04 -3.92 14.44
C TRP A 76 16.82 -5.29 13.82
N ARG A 77 17.06 -6.34 14.61
CA ARG A 77 16.86 -7.72 14.18
C ARG A 77 16.24 -8.55 15.30
N ASN A 78 15.22 -9.35 14.98
CA ASN A 78 14.55 -10.25 15.93
C ASN A 78 14.13 -9.50 17.21
N SER A 79 13.43 -8.38 17.09
CA SER A 79 13.24 -7.46 18.22
C SER A 79 11.83 -6.87 18.23
N ALA A 80 11.35 -6.51 19.43
CA ALA A 80 9.99 -5.99 19.67
C ALA A 80 10.02 -4.59 20.30
N LEU A 81 9.36 -3.60 19.68
CA LEU A 81 9.36 -2.20 20.12
C LEU A 81 7.96 -1.59 20.15
N GLU A 82 7.61 -0.98 21.28
CA GLU A 82 6.31 -0.33 21.40
C GLU A 82 6.30 1.03 20.68
N LYS A 83 7.23 1.93 21.03
CA LYS A 83 7.25 3.31 20.53
C LYS A 83 8.61 3.67 19.94
N LEU A 84 8.60 4.03 18.65
CA LEU A 84 9.80 4.51 17.94
C LEU A 84 9.60 5.91 17.38
N SER A 85 10.60 6.76 17.55
CA SER A 85 10.81 7.96 16.74
C SER A 85 12.21 7.93 16.15
N ALA A 86 12.29 7.75 14.83
CA ALA A 86 13.54 7.72 14.07
C ALA A 86 13.54 8.78 12.97
N GLY A 87 14.67 9.48 12.77
CA GLY A 87 14.81 10.48 11.72
C GLY A 87 15.02 9.87 10.34
N GLU A 88 16.23 9.36 10.06
CA GLU A 88 16.66 9.13 8.68
C GLU A 88 16.31 7.73 8.17
N THR A 89 17.12 6.70 8.47
CA THR A 89 17.03 5.40 7.76
C THR A 89 17.02 4.20 8.70
N PRO A 90 15.88 3.87 9.31
CA PRO A 90 15.82 2.70 10.15
C PRO A 90 15.55 1.41 9.33
N ARG A 91 16.22 0.33 9.72
CA ARG A 91 16.15 -0.98 9.08
C ARG A 91 15.77 -2.05 10.11
N TRP A 92 14.70 -2.77 9.83
CA TRP A 92 14.21 -3.86 10.67
C TRP A 92 14.14 -5.17 9.89
N ARG A 93 14.40 -6.26 10.60
CA ARG A 93 14.24 -7.61 10.09
C ARG A 93 13.68 -8.48 11.21
N ASN A 94 12.62 -9.23 10.92
CA ASN A 94 11.95 -10.09 11.91
C ASN A 94 11.61 -9.25 13.15
N SER A 95 10.78 -8.23 12.99
CA SER A 95 10.54 -7.25 14.06
C SER A 95 9.06 -6.93 14.20
N ALA A 96 8.61 -6.78 15.44
CA ALA A 96 7.26 -6.35 15.79
C ALA A 96 7.33 -4.92 16.32
N LEU A 97 6.60 -3.99 15.71
CA LEU A 97 6.57 -2.58 16.15
C LEU A 97 5.12 -2.11 16.31
N GLU A 98 4.74 -1.57 17.45
CA GLU A 98 3.36 -1.06 17.58
C GLU A 98 3.20 0.29 16.87
N LYS A 99 3.97 1.31 17.28
CA LYS A 99 3.73 2.71 16.90
C LYS A 99 4.98 3.43 16.37
N PRO A 100 5.61 2.93 15.28
CA PRO A 100 6.77 3.60 14.69
C PRO A 100 6.43 4.90 13.94
N ARG A 101 7.21 5.94 14.22
CA ARG A 101 7.26 7.19 13.45
C ARG A 101 8.65 7.34 12.85
N VAL A 102 8.71 7.39 11.52
CA VAL A 102 9.95 7.48 10.76
C VAL A 102 9.88 8.62 9.75
N GLY A 103 10.95 9.40 9.65
CA GLY A 103 11.13 10.43 8.64
C GLY A 103 11.35 9.84 7.25
N GLU A 104 12.58 9.48 6.89
CA GLU A 104 12.96 9.48 5.46
C GLU A 104 12.89 8.13 4.75
N ILE A 105 13.51 7.05 5.25
CA ILE A 105 13.60 5.79 4.46
C ILE A 105 13.55 4.54 5.35
N PRO A 106 12.38 4.19 5.92
CA PRO A 106 12.24 2.93 6.65
C PRO A 106 12.28 1.73 5.71
N ARG A 107 13.05 0.71 6.08
CA ARG A 107 13.08 -0.58 5.37
C ARG A 107 12.78 -1.73 6.31
N GLY A 108 11.72 -2.48 6.01
CA GLY A 108 11.37 -3.68 6.76
C GLY A 108 11.32 -4.94 5.94
N ARG A 109 11.69 -6.04 6.62
CA ARG A 109 11.58 -7.40 6.10
C ARG A 109 11.04 -8.31 7.19
N ASN A 110 10.00 -9.08 6.90
CA ASN A 110 9.38 -9.96 7.89
C ASN A 110 8.99 -9.16 9.14
N SER A 111 8.19 -8.10 8.96
CA SER A 111 7.86 -7.18 10.04
C SER A 111 6.35 -7.05 10.21
N VAL A 112 5.90 -6.94 11.45
CA VAL A 112 4.48 -6.77 11.83
C VAL A 112 4.33 -5.43 12.53
N MET A 113 3.34 -4.63 12.12
CA MET A 113 3.09 -3.33 12.75
C MET A 113 1.62 -2.95 12.84
N GLU A 114 1.26 -2.27 13.93
CA GLU A 114 -0.10 -1.78 14.14
C GLU A 114 -0.30 -0.42 13.45
N LYS A 115 0.48 0.60 13.84
CA LYS A 115 0.30 1.99 13.39
C LYS A 115 1.63 2.62 13.00
N HIS A 116 1.86 2.74 11.69
CA HIS A 116 3.09 3.33 11.17
C HIS A 116 2.82 4.71 10.54
N ARG A 117 3.72 5.67 10.80
CA ARG A 117 3.83 6.92 10.04
C ARG A 117 5.22 6.99 9.42
N ALA A 118 5.25 6.97 8.09
CA ALA A 118 6.47 7.17 7.31
C ALA A 118 6.39 8.54 6.61
N GLY A 119 7.51 9.25 6.50
CA GLY A 119 7.66 10.30 5.51
C GLY A 119 7.86 9.69 4.13
N GLU A 120 9.12 9.58 3.71
CA GLU A 120 9.47 9.29 2.32
C GLU A 120 9.73 7.78 2.06
N THR A 121 9.49 7.34 0.82
CA THR A 121 9.97 6.08 0.20
C THR A 121 10.04 4.79 1.05
N PRO A 122 9.03 4.41 1.86
CA PRO A 122 9.16 3.24 2.72
C PRO A 122 9.13 1.95 1.90
N CYS A 123 10.01 1.00 2.23
CA CYS A 123 10.16 -0.25 1.49
C CYS A 123 9.93 -1.47 2.38
N TRP A 124 8.94 -2.29 2.04
CA TRP A 124 8.53 -3.43 2.85
C TRP A 124 8.45 -4.72 2.04
N ARG A 125 8.90 -5.79 2.68
CA ARG A 125 8.91 -7.14 2.11
C ARG A 125 8.41 -8.14 3.14
N ASN A 126 7.47 -9.00 2.75
CA ASN A 126 6.91 -10.01 3.65
C ASN A 126 6.45 -9.35 4.96
N SER A 127 5.66 -8.29 4.88
CA SER A 127 5.28 -7.50 6.07
C SER A 127 3.78 -7.38 6.20
N GLU A 128 3.32 -7.28 7.43
CA GLU A 128 1.91 -7.14 7.78
C GLU A 128 1.70 -5.84 8.55
N LEU A 129 0.75 -5.03 8.09
CA LEU A 129 0.45 -3.75 8.70
C LEU A 129 -1.05 -3.54 8.86
N GLU A 130 -1.47 -2.93 9.96
CA GLU A 130 -2.88 -2.52 10.09
C GLU A 130 -3.13 -1.14 9.52
N GLN A 131 -2.38 -0.13 9.96
CA GLN A 131 -2.62 1.26 9.57
C GLN A 131 -1.33 1.97 9.20
N LEU A 132 -1.33 2.56 8.01
CA LEU A 132 -0.19 3.29 7.50
C LEU A 132 -0.58 4.64 6.91
N ARG A 133 0.18 5.67 7.28
CA ARG A 133 0.21 6.97 6.60
C ARG A 133 1.60 7.19 6.04
N VAL A 134 1.69 7.43 4.74
CA VAL A 134 2.95 7.71 4.02
C VAL A 134 2.84 9.04 3.30
N GLY A 135 3.91 9.83 3.35
CA GLY A 135 4.08 11.00 2.49
C GLY A 135 4.23 10.57 1.04
N GLN A 136 5.33 9.89 0.71
CA GLN A 136 5.72 9.62 -0.68
C GLN A 136 6.09 8.16 -0.99
N THR A 137 5.74 7.72 -2.21
CA THR A 137 6.31 6.57 -2.96
C THR A 137 6.61 5.24 -2.22
N PRO A 138 5.66 4.64 -1.48
CA PRO A 138 5.91 3.39 -0.79
C PRO A 138 6.03 2.19 -1.75
N CYS A 139 6.93 1.25 -1.46
CA CYS A 139 7.15 0.03 -2.23
C CYS A 139 6.89 -1.23 -1.40
N TRP A 140 6.03 -2.11 -1.92
CA TRP A 140 5.57 -3.32 -1.24
C TRP A 140 5.77 -4.57 -2.06
N ARG A 141 6.23 -5.63 -1.39
CA ARG A 141 6.37 -6.95 -1.99
C ARG A 141 5.91 -8.04 -1.02
N ASN A 142 5.02 -8.92 -1.48
CA ASN A 142 4.52 -10.04 -0.66
C ASN A 142 4.00 -9.56 0.70
N SER A 143 3.18 -8.50 0.74
CA SER A 143 2.78 -7.86 2.00
C SER A 143 1.26 -7.72 2.12
N ALA A 144 0.77 -7.61 3.34
CA ALA A 144 -0.63 -7.41 3.66
C ALA A 144 -0.81 -6.09 4.43
N LEU A 145 -1.82 -5.30 4.07
CA LEU A 145 -2.12 -4.04 4.74
C LEU A 145 -3.64 -3.83 4.87
N LYS A 146 -4.14 -3.44 6.05
CA LYS A 146 -5.59 -3.17 6.21
C LYS A 146 -5.96 -1.77 5.69
N LYS A 147 -5.27 -0.72 6.13
CA LYS A 147 -5.61 0.68 5.78
C LYS A 147 -4.37 1.49 5.38
N LEU A 148 -4.41 2.05 4.17
CA LEU A 148 -3.39 2.96 3.65
C LEU A 148 -3.97 4.32 3.29
N ARG A 149 -3.28 5.37 3.75
CA ARG A 149 -3.35 6.72 3.18
C ARG A 149 -1.99 7.11 2.65
N VAL A 150 -1.91 7.42 1.36
CA VAL A 150 -0.69 7.88 0.70
C VAL A 150 -1.00 9.12 -0.13
N ARG A 151 -0.11 10.10 -0.15
CA ARG A 151 -0.30 11.27 -1.03
C ARG A 151 0.06 10.92 -2.47
N GLU A 152 1.21 10.27 -2.66
CA GLU A 152 1.76 10.00 -3.99
C GLU A 152 1.71 8.51 -4.39
N THR A 153 2.62 8.08 -5.28
CA THR A 153 2.55 6.88 -6.13
C THR A 153 3.03 5.58 -5.44
N PRO A 154 2.14 4.73 -4.89
CA PRO A 154 2.57 3.47 -4.30
C PRO A 154 2.86 2.41 -5.38
N ARG A 155 3.83 1.53 -5.11
CA ARG A 155 4.14 0.36 -5.94
C ARG A 155 3.89 -0.92 -5.17
N TRP A 156 3.08 -1.81 -5.74
CA TRP A 156 2.65 -3.06 -5.12
C TRP A 156 2.92 -4.26 -6.01
N ARG A 157 3.47 -5.32 -5.40
CA ARG A 157 3.70 -6.61 -6.06
C ARG A 157 3.28 -7.76 -5.14
N ASN A 158 2.46 -8.69 -5.63
CA ASN A 158 2.07 -9.88 -4.88
C ASN A 158 1.52 -9.55 -3.48
N SER A 159 0.64 -8.56 -3.36
CA SER A 159 0.23 -8.03 -2.06
C SER A 159 -1.29 -7.91 -1.95
N VAL A 160 -1.78 -7.83 -0.71
CA VAL A 160 -3.20 -7.70 -0.38
C VAL A 160 -3.41 -6.41 0.39
N LEU A 161 -4.43 -5.64 0.03
CA LEU A 161 -4.81 -4.42 0.73
C LEU A 161 -6.32 -4.37 0.91
N GLN A 162 -6.83 -3.98 2.08
CA GLN A 162 -8.29 -3.82 2.24
C GLN A 162 -8.73 -2.43 1.77
N ASN A 163 -8.14 -1.37 2.32
CA ASN A 163 -8.57 0.00 2.04
C ASN A 163 -7.41 0.91 1.62
N LEU A 164 -7.53 1.55 0.45
CA LEU A 164 -6.58 2.54 -0.04
C LEU A 164 -7.26 3.87 -0.37
N ARG A 165 -6.69 4.95 0.16
CA ARG A 165 -6.84 6.30 -0.38
C ARG A 165 -5.48 6.80 -0.87
N ALA A 166 -5.37 7.05 -2.17
CA ALA A 166 -4.17 7.61 -2.78
C ALA A 166 -4.51 8.88 -3.57
N GLY A 167 -3.65 9.90 -3.50
CA GLY A 167 -3.78 11.08 -4.35
C GLY A 167 -3.43 10.75 -5.81
N GLU A 168 -2.29 10.09 -6.03
CA GLU A 168 -1.72 9.88 -7.37
C GLU A 168 -1.38 8.41 -7.73
N THR A 169 -0.94 8.22 -8.98
CA THR A 169 -0.75 6.98 -9.74
C THR A 169 -0.20 5.76 -8.98
N PRO A 170 -1.05 4.84 -8.51
CA PRO A 170 -0.56 3.59 -7.98
C PRO A 170 -0.23 2.60 -9.11
N ARG A 171 0.83 1.81 -8.91
CA ARG A 171 1.21 0.69 -9.80
C ARG A 171 1.05 -0.64 -9.08
N TRP A 172 0.28 -1.54 -9.68
CA TRP A 172 -0.07 -2.81 -9.07
C TRP A 172 0.17 -4.00 -9.99
N ARG A 173 0.75 -5.07 -9.43
CA ARG A 173 1.04 -6.30 -10.16
C ARG A 173 0.72 -7.53 -9.31
N LYS A 174 -0.21 -8.37 -9.79
CA LYS A 174 -0.66 -9.60 -9.11
C LYS A 174 -1.07 -9.31 -7.66
N SER A 175 -2.15 -8.56 -7.44
CA SER A 175 -2.48 -8.08 -6.08
C SER A 175 -3.99 -7.98 -5.90
N ALA A 176 -4.44 -8.15 -4.67
CA ALA A 176 -5.87 -8.09 -4.33
C ALA A 176 -6.19 -6.82 -3.54
N LEU A 177 -7.38 -6.27 -3.77
CA LEU A 177 -7.83 -5.03 -3.13
C LEU A 177 -9.35 -5.03 -2.89
N GLU A 178 -9.82 -4.76 -1.67
CA GLU A 178 -11.27 -4.69 -1.39
C GLU A 178 -11.84 -3.32 -1.83
N GLN A 179 -11.23 -2.22 -1.37
CA GLN A 179 -11.71 -0.85 -1.62
C GLN A 179 -10.60 0.12 -2.03
N LEU A 180 -10.84 0.84 -3.14
CA LEU A 180 -9.95 1.88 -3.63
C LEU A 180 -10.65 3.22 -3.90
N CYS A 181 -9.98 4.31 -3.50
CA CYS A 181 -10.21 5.65 -4.02
C CYS A 181 -8.88 6.26 -4.51
N VAL A 182 -8.80 6.60 -5.79
CA VAL A 182 -7.62 7.25 -6.41
C VAL A 182 -8.05 8.46 -7.23
N GLY A 183 -7.28 9.56 -7.11
CA GLY A 183 -7.43 10.74 -7.94
C GLY A 183 -7.11 10.48 -9.41
N ALA A 184 -5.87 10.07 -9.75
CA ALA A 184 -5.44 9.94 -11.15
C ALA A 184 -4.61 8.69 -11.51
N THR A 185 -4.81 8.24 -12.76
CA THR A 185 -3.93 7.40 -13.62
C THR A 185 -3.31 6.12 -13.04
N PRO A 186 -4.09 5.20 -12.45
CA PRO A 186 -3.53 3.97 -11.92
C PRO A 186 -3.20 2.95 -13.04
N ARG A 187 -2.11 2.18 -12.87
CA ARG A 187 -1.73 1.08 -13.79
C ARG A 187 -1.81 -0.28 -13.11
N TRP A 188 -2.62 -1.16 -13.68
CA TRP A 188 -2.91 -2.47 -13.09
C TRP A 188 -2.61 -3.64 -14.03
N ARG A 189 -2.00 -4.67 -13.47
CA ARG A 189 -1.79 -5.95 -14.15
C ARG A 189 -2.14 -7.11 -13.21
N ASN A 190 -3.18 -7.85 -13.56
CA ASN A 190 -3.70 -8.97 -12.76
C ASN A 190 -4.21 -8.60 -11.34
N PRO A 191 -5.10 -7.60 -11.17
CA PRO A 191 -5.84 -7.42 -9.92
C PRO A 191 -7.11 -8.28 -9.83
N ALA A 192 -7.49 -8.61 -8.60
CA ALA A 192 -8.79 -9.17 -8.22
C ALA A 192 -9.36 -8.33 -7.06
N SER A 193 -10.60 -7.86 -7.15
CA SER A 193 -11.06 -6.80 -6.24
C SER A 193 -12.58 -6.53 -6.25
N GLU A 194 -13.11 -5.91 -5.19
CA GLU A 194 -14.56 -5.66 -5.04
C GLU A 194 -14.99 -4.26 -5.52
N LYS A 195 -14.47 -3.17 -4.93
CA LYS A 195 -15.02 -1.81 -5.15
C LYS A 195 -13.96 -0.76 -5.47
N PHE A 196 -14.17 -0.03 -6.57
CA PHE A 196 -13.28 1.06 -6.98
C PHE A 196 -13.99 2.36 -7.30
N ARG A 197 -13.31 3.47 -6.92
CA ARG A 197 -13.54 4.81 -7.44
C ARG A 197 -12.22 5.36 -7.97
N VAL A 198 -12.19 5.73 -9.24
CA VAL A 198 -11.03 6.34 -9.89
C VAL A 198 -11.46 7.61 -10.61
N GLY A 199 -10.73 8.71 -10.43
CA GLY A 199 -10.96 9.93 -11.20
C GLY A 199 -10.58 9.75 -12.67
N GLU A 200 -9.29 9.68 -12.98
CA GLU A 200 -8.79 9.82 -14.37
C GLU A 200 -7.99 8.62 -14.92
N ILE A 201 -8.25 8.25 -16.19
CA ILE A 201 -7.44 7.41 -17.12
C ILE A 201 -6.78 6.16 -16.53
N PRO A 202 -7.54 5.17 -16.04
CA PRO A 202 -6.91 3.94 -15.57
C PRO A 202 -6.59 2.98 -16.72
N ARG A 203 -5.44 2.30 -16.62
CA ARG A 203 -5.04 1.22 -17.55
C ARG A 203 -5.08 -0.13 -16.85
N TRP A 204 -5.94 -1.00 -17.35
CA TRP A 204 -6.15 -2.33 -16.77
C TRP A 204 -5.84 -3.44 -17.77
N ARG A 205 -5.21 -4.50 -17.26
CA ARG A 205 -4.92 -5.71 -18.03
C ARG A 205 -5.18 -6.94 -17.18
N ASN A 206 -5.92 -7.91 -17.73
CA ASN A 206 -6.21 -9.21 -17.11
C ASN A 206 -6.83 -9.05 -15.71
N SER A 207 -7.95 -8.36 -15.58
CA SER A 207 -8.51 -7.93 -14.28
C SER A 207 -9.90 -8.52 -14.03
N VAL A 208 -10.20 -8.86 -12.77
CA VAL A 208 -11.55 -9.28 -12.33
C VAL A 208 -12.03 -8.33 -11.24
N MET A 209 -13.26 -7.85 -11.34
CA MET A 209 -13.79 -6.85 -10.42
C MET A 209 -15.31 -6.98 -10.22
N GLU A 210 -15.86 -6.55 -9.08
CA GLU A 210 -17.31 -6.55 -8.87
C GLU A 210 -17.93 -5.19 -9.28
N LYS A 211 -17.46 -4.08 -8.69
CA LYS A 211 -18.03 -2.74 -8.86
C LYS A 211 -16.97 -1.69 -9.15
N LEU A 212 -17.20 -0.90 -10.20
CA LEU A 212 -16.33 0.21 -10.56
C LEU A 212 -17.12 1.48 -10.87
N ARG A 213 -16.66 2.59 -10.30
CA ARG A 213 -16.92 3.94 -10.81
C ARG A 213 -15.61 4.55 -11.29
N ALA A 214 -15.58 4.98 -12.54
CA ALA A 214 -14.45 5.70 -13.11
C ALA A 214 -14.97 7.00 -13.74
N GLY A 215 -14.18 8.07 -13.69
CA GLY A 215 -14.37 9.23 -14.55
C GLY A 215 -13.81 8.94 -15.94
N GLU A 216 -12.80 9.68 -16.37
CA GLU A 216 -12.42 9.79 -17.78
C GLU A 216 -11.59 8.61 -18.35
N THR A 217 -11.89 8.26 -19.61
CA THR A 217 -11.08 7.52 -20.60
C THR A 217 -10.29 6.27 -20.14
N PRO A 218 -10.94 5.23 -19.58
CA PRO A 218 -10.22 4.03 -19.20
C PRO A 218 -9.90 3.13 -20.42
N ARG A 219 -8.69 2.54 -20.46
CA ARG A 219 -8.29 1.53 -21.47
C ARG A 219 -8.26 0.14 -20.87
N TRP A 220 -9.05 -0.77 -21.44
CA TRP A 220 -9.23 -2.12 -20.92
C TRP A 220 -8.83 -3.20 -21.91
N ARG A 221 -8.20 -4.25 -21.40
CA ARG A 221 -7.90 -5.46 -22.15
C ARG A 221 -8.00 -6.68 -21.26
N ASN A 222 -8.79 -7.68 -21.67
CA ASN A 222 -9.00 -8.93 -20.93
C ASN A 222 -9.53 -8.66 -19.51
N PHE A 223 -10.81 -8.33 -19.37
CA PHE A 223 -11.40 -8.11 -18.05
C PHE A 223 -12.77 -8.79 -17.89
N ALA A 224 -13.14 -9.08 -16.65
CA ALA A 224 -14.50 -9.44 -16.21
C ALA A 224 -14.98 -8.50 -15.08
N LEU A 225 -16.20 -7.95 -15.18
CA LEU A 225 -16.79 -7.00 -14.21
C LEU A 225 -18.29 -7.24 -14.12
N GLU A 226 -18.86 -7.07 -12.92
CA GLU A 226 -20.30 -7.17 -12.73
C GLU A 226 -20.98 -5.83 -13.05
N LYS A 227 -20.53 -4.73 -12.42
CA LYS A 227 -21.20 -3.43 -12.49
C LYS A 227 -20.23 -2.29 -12.79
N LEU A 228 -20.60 -1.47 -13.78
CA LEU A 228 -19.83 -0.29 -14.18
C LEU A 228 -20.73 0.94 -14.40
N GLY A 229 -20.36 2.07 -13.81
CA GLY A 229 -20.94 3.38 -14.13
C GLY A 229 -19.84 4.43 -14.31
N VAL A 230 -19.85 5.15 -15.44
CA VAL A 230 -18.80 6.11 -15.86
C VAL A 230 -19.36 7.15 -16.82
N GLY A 231 -18.78 8.35 -16.80
CA GLY A 231 -19.06 9.46 -17.73
C GLY A 231 -18.56 9.21 -19.17
N GLU A 232 -17.25 9.31 -19.43
CA GLU A 232 -16.76 9.61 -20.80
C GLU A 232 -16.05 8.46 -21.58
N THR A 233 -16.04 8.63 -22.91
CA THR A 233 -15.50 7.84 -24.05
C THR A 233 -14.56 6.65 -23.77
N ARG A 234 -14.79 5.50 -24.45
CA ARG A 234 -14.14 4.22 -24.06
C ARG A 234 -13.69 3.31 -25.20
N ARG A 235 -12.67 2.49 -24.92
CA ARG A 235 -12.25 1.33 -25.76
C ARG A 235 -12.11 0.05 -24.93
N TRP A 236 -12.91 -0.95 -25.30
CA TRP A 236 -12.92 -2.29 -24.72
C TRP A 236 -12.42 -3.32 -25.73
N ARG A 237 -11.62 -4.27 -25.25
CA ARG A 237 -11.14 -5.40 -26.07
C ARG A 237 -11.09 -6.67 -25.22
N ASN A 238 -11.72 -7.75 -25.70
CA ASN A 238 -11.74 -9.06 -25.04
C ASN A 238 -12.30 -8.93 -23.62
N SER A 239 -13.60 -8.74 -23.48
CA SER A 239 -14.19 -8.32 -22.20
C SER A 239 -15.56 -8.90 -21.97
N ALA A 240 -15.87 -9.23 -20.71
CA ALA A 240 -17.18 -9.68 -20.27
C ALA A 240 -17.72 -8.73 -19.18
N LEU A 241 -18.95 -8.27 -19.33
CA LEU A 241 -19.58 -7.35 -18.40
C LEU A 241 -21.06 -7.69 -18.22
N GLU A 242 -21.59 -7.61 -16.99
CA GLU A 242 -23.02 -7.85 -16.75
C GLU A 242 -23.81 -6.56 -16.99
N LYS A 243 -23.47 -5.46 -16.30
CA LYS A 243 -24.23 -4.21 -16.35
C LYS A 243 -23.33 -3.00 -16.62
N HIS A 244 -23.71 -2.22 -17.62
CA HIS A 244 -23.02 -1.01 -18.04
C HIS A 244 -23.94 0.20 -18.13
N HIS A 245 -23.52 1.29 -17.50
CA HIS A 245 -24.03 2.63 -17.76
C HIS A 245 -22.91 3.51 -18.30
N ALA A 246 -23.16 4.17 -19.43
CA ALA A 246 -22.28 5.17 -20.01
C ALA A 246 -23.08 6.37 -20.53
N GLU A 247 -22.55 7.56 -20.33
CA GLU A 247 -23.12 8.81 -20.85
C GLU A 247 -22.68 9.01 -22.31
N GLU A 248 -21.40 8.77 -22.63
CA GLU A 248 -20.84 8.92 -23.99
C GLU A 248 -20.51 7.61 -24.75
N THR A 249 -20.14 7.73 -26.04
CA THR A 249 -19.83 6.66 -27.00
C THR A 249 -18.82 5.57 -26.53
N PRO A 250 -19.27 4.34 -26.16
CA PRO A 250 -18.36 3.23 -25.91
C PRO A 250 -17.99 2.48 -27.20
N ARG A 251 -16.73 2.06 -27.34
CA ARG A 251 -16.28 1.14 -28.41
C ARG A 251 -15.94 -0.24 -27.87
N TRP A 252 -16.60 -1.27 -28.40
CA TRP A 252 -16.45 -2.67 -28.02
C TRP A 252 -15.86 -3.52 -29.14
N ARG A 253 -14.92 -4.41 -28.81
CA ARG A 253 -14.32 -5.35 -29.76
C ARG A 253 -14.08 -6.71 -29.10
N ASN A 254 -14.62 -7.77 -29.68
CA ASN A 254 -14.51 -9.13 -29.14
C ASN A 254 -15.01 -9.20 -27.68
N SER A 255 -16.21 -8.68 -27.43
CA SER A 255 -16.74 -8.53 -26.07
C SER A 255 -18.16 -9.09 -25.93
N ALA A 256 -18.53 -9.45 -24.70
CA ALA A 256 -19.87 -9.88 -24.33
C ALA A 256 -20.41 -8.95 -23.21
N LEU A 257 -21.67 -8.53 -23.35
CA LEU A 257 -22.36 -7.68 -22.37
C LEU A 257 -23.81 -8.14 -22.20
N GLU A 258 -24.32 -8.22 -20.96
CA GLU A 258 -25.74 -8.55 -20.73
C GLU A 258 -26.62 -7.31 -20.93
N LYS A 259 -26.32 -6.20 -20.23
CA LYS A 259 -27.17 -5.00 -20.21
C LYS A 259 -26.36 -3.71 -20.42
N LEU A 260 -26.73 -2.93 -21.44
CA LEU A 260 -26.19 -1.60 -21.71
C LEU A 260 -27.26 -0.51 -21.65
N ARG A 261 -26.96 0.58 -20.93
CA ARG A 261 -27.59 1.89 -21.13
C ARG A 261 -26.52 2.89 -21.59
N ALA A 262 -26.71 3.50 -22.76
CA ALA A 262 -25.76 4.43 -23.36
C ALA A 262 -26.47 5.71 -23.83
N GLY A 263 -26.03 6.89 -23.40
CA GLY A 263 -26.53 8.19 -23.88
C GLY A 263 -26.39 8.34 -25.39
N GLU A 264 -25.16 8.20 -25.88
CA GLU A 264 -24.80 8.36 -27.31
C GLU A 264 -24.60 7.04 -28.08
N THR A 265 -24.34 7.14 -29.38
CA THR A 265 -24.06 6.02 -30.31
C THR A 265 -22.90 5.09 -29.89
N PRO A 266 -23.16 3.84 -29.44
CA PRO A 266 -22.08 2.87 -29.18
C PRO A 266 -21.60 2.21 -30.48
N ARG A 267 -20.31 1.83 -30.52
CA ARG A 267 -19.72 1.06 -31.65
C ARG A 267 -19.31 -0.34 -31.22
N TRP A 268 -19.65 -1.32 -32.03
CA TRP A 268 -19.43 -2.73 -31.71
C TRP A 268 -18.83 -3.50 -32.88
N ARG A 269 -17.84 -4.36 -32.58
CA ARG A 269 -17.20 -5.24 -33.57
C ARG A 269 -17.01 -6.65 -33.01
N ASN A 270 -17.52 -7.67 -33.70
CA ASN A 270 -17.42 -9.09 -33.32
C ASN A 270 -17.80 -9.29 -31.84
N SER A 271 -18.99 -8.85 -31.44
CA SER A 271 -19.37 -8.78 -30.03
C SER A 271 -20.85 -9.12 -29.83
N ALA A 272 -21.17 -9.58 -28.63
CA ALA A 272 -22.52 -10.00 -28.24
C ALA A 272 -23.10 -9.06 -27.17
N LEU A 273 -24.40 -8.75 -27.28
CA LEU A 273 -25.15 -7.95 -26.33
C LEU A 273 -26.57 -8.51 -26.17
N GLU A 274 -27.02 -8.76 -24.94
CA GLU A 274 -28.40 -9.25 -24.73
C GLU A 274 -29.42 -8.11 -24.80
N LYS A 275 -29.19 -7.02 -24.07
CA LYS A 275 -30.13 -5.90 -23.94
C LYS A 275 -29.46 -4.54 -24.09
N LEU A 276 -29.93 -3.74 -25.04
CA LEU A 276 -29.49 -2.36 -25.28
C LEU A 276 -30.63 -1.35 -25.12
N ARG A 277 -30.39 -0.30 -24.33
CA ARG A 277 -31.09 0.98 -24.41
C ARG A 277 -30.10 2.07 -24.80
N ALA A 278 -30.33 2.74 -25.93
CA ALA A 278 -29.48 3.82 -26.40
C ALA A 278 -30.32 5.06 -26.74
N GLY A 279 -29.78 6.25 -26.46
CA GLY A 279 -30.40 7.50 -26.92
C GLY A 279 -30.30 7.66 -28.44
N GLU A 280 -29.25 7.10 -29.04
CA GLU A 280 -28.98 7.16 -30.48
C GLU A 280 -28.73 5.76 -31.10
N THR A 281 -28.68 5.70 -32.44
CA THR A 281 -28.53 4.45 -33.19
C THR A 281 -27.09 3.88 -33.12
N PRO A 282 -26.90 2.64 -32.65
CA PRO A 282 -25.58 2.01 -32.54
C PRO A 282 -25.00 1.61 -33.90
N HIS A 283 -23.67 1.61 -34.02
CA HIS A 283 -22.98 1.06 -35.18
C HIS A 283 -22.43 -0.35 -34.88
N TRP A 284 -22.81 -1.33 -35.71
CA TRP A 284 -22.46 -2.74 -35.53
C TRP A 284 -21.66 -3.31 -36.71
N ARG A 285 -20.69 -4.16 -36.38
CA ARG A 285 -20.02 -5.04 -37.34
C ARG A 285 -19.93 -6.46 -36.77
N ASN A 286 -20.64 -7.40 -37.38
CA ASN A 286 -20.83 -8.78 -36.89
C ASN A 286 -21.41 -8.83 -35.45
N PRO A 287 -22.64 -8.34 -35.23
CA PRO A 287 -23.30 -8.38 -33.94
C PRO A 287 -23.95 -9.74 -33.63
N ALA A 288 -24.10 -10.03 -32.34
CA ALA A 288 -25.17 -10.88 -31.83
C ALA A 288 -25.97 -10.05 -30.82
N LEU A 289 -27.17 -9.60 -31.19
CA LEU A 289 -28.02 -8.73 -30.37
C LEU A 289 -29.42 -9.33 -30.23
N GLU A 290 -29.91 -9.50 -29.00
CA GLU A 290 -31.23 -10.09 -28.75
C GLU A 290 -32.33 -9.03 -28.64
N LYS A 291 -32.11 -7.95 -27.87
CA LYS A 291 -33.11 -6.92 -27.59
C LYS A 291 -32.53 -5.51 -27.71
N PHE A 292 -33.17 -4.66 -28.52
CA PHE A 292 -32.77 -3.29 -28.78
C PHE A 292 -33.94 -2.32 -28.60
N ARG A 293 -33.69 -1.19 -27.90
CA ARG A 293 -34.63 -0.07 -27.80
C ARG A 293 -33.88 1.26 -27.96
N VAL A 294 -34.46 2.16 -28.75
CA VAL A 294 -34.03 3.56 -28.91
C VAL A 294 -35.08 4.46 -28.27
N GLY A 295 -34.66 5.46 -27.51
CA GLY A 295 -35.55 6.45 -26.89
C GLY A 295 -34.81 7.31 -25.86
N GLU A 296 -35.42 8.43 -25.47
CA GLU A 296 -34.87 9.33 -24.45
C GLU A 296 -34.54 8.57 -23.16
N ILE A 297 -33.32 8.75 -22.68
CA ILE A 297 -32.83 8.12 -21.44
C ILE A 297 -33.08 9.14 -20.32
N PRO A 298 -34.00 8.87 -19.36
CA PRO A 298 -34.15 9.69 -18.17
C PRO A 298 -32.97 9.52 -17.21
#